data_AF-A0A673UFC7-F1
#
_entry.id   AF-A0A673UFC7-F1
#
_cell.length_a   1.000
_cell.length_b   1.000
_cell.length_c   1.000
_cell.angle_alpha   90.00
_cell.angle_beta   90.00
_cell.angle_gamma   90.00
#
_symmetry.space_group_name_H-M   'P 1'
#
loop_
_entity.id
_entity.type
_entity.pdbx_description
1 polymer ?
#
loop_
_entity_poly.entity_id
_entity_poly.type
_entity_poly.pdbx_seq_one_letter_code
_entity_poly.pdbx_strand_id
1 'polypeptide(L)'
;MACGRKRPEHGGPPELYYDKNEAQKYVRNSRMIDVQTKMTGRALELLCLPEGQPCYLLDIGCGSGLSGDYLSDEGHYWVGIDISPAMLDAALDRETEGDLLLGDMGQGIPFKPGTFDGCISISAVQWLCNANKKSDIPAKRLYCFFSSLYSVLVRGARAVLQLYPENSEQLELITVQATKAGFTGGVVVDFPNSAKAKKFYLCLFSGPATFLPKALTEATDEEATESAFTRERGCACGSAPSIQHRLPLVLTLGSTDDMC
;
A
#
# COMPACT_ATOMS: atom_id res chain seq x y z
N MET A 1 4.78 -20.51 -22.84
CA MET A 1 3.86 -19.58 -23.52
C MET A 1 2.44 -20.00 -23.16
N ALA A 2 1.68 -19.16 -22.45
CA ALA A 2 0.27 -19.43 -22.17
C ALA A 2 -0.58 -18.82 -23.27
N CYS A 3 -1.40 -19.64 -23.92
CA CYS A 3 -2.36 -19.23 -24.92
C CYS A 3 -3.44 -18.30 -24.30
N GLY A 4 -3.48 -17.04 -24.76
CA GLY A 4 -4.74 -16.46 -25.25
C GLY A 4 -5.69 -15.74 -24.29
N ARG A 5 -5.25 -15.08 -23.21
CA ARG A 5 -6.05 -13.99 -22.62
C ARG A 5 -5.26 -12.68 -22.66
N LYS A 6 -5.83 -11.67 -23.33
CA LYS A 6 -5.33 -10.29 -23.28
C LYS A 6 -5.37 -9.82 -21.82
N ARG A 7 -4.41 -8.99 -21.43
CA ARG A 7 -4.35 -8.39 -20.10
C ARG A 7 -5.64 -7.60 -19.82
N PRO A 8 -6.23 -7.70 -18.61
CA PRO A 8 -7.45 -6.96 -18.26
C PRO A 8 -7.33 -5.46 -18.55
N GLU A 9 -6.17 -4.88 -18.27
CA GLU A 9 -5.92 -3.45 -18.42
C GLU A 9 -5.99 -2.97 -19.89
N HIS A 10 -5.94 -3.88 -20.86
CA HIS A 10 -6.08 -3.59 -22.29
C HIS A 10 -7.53 -3.74 -22.79
N GLY A 11 -8.43 -4.25 -21.94
CA GLY A 11 -9.84 -4.46 -22.26
C GLY A 11 -10.71 -3.21 -22.10
N GLY A 12 -10.21 -2.18 -21.40
CA GLY A 12 -10.93 -0.96 -21.10
C GLY A 12 -10.79 -0.56 -19.63
N PRO A 13 -11.59 0.39 -19.14
CA PRO A 13 -11.52 0.86 -17.76
C PRO A 13 -11.99 -0.22 -16.77
N PRO A 14 -11.40 -0.29 -15.56
CA PRO A 14 -11.66 -1.36 -14.59
C PRO A 14 -13.13 -1.46 -14.16
N GLU A 15 -13.82 -0.34 -14.03
CA GLU A 15 -15.25 -0.28 -13.68
C GLU A 15 -16.18 -0.89 -14.75
N LEU A 16 -15.70 -1.01 -15.99
CA LEU A 16 -16.41 -1.68 -17.09
C LEU A 16 -15.90 -3.10 -17.32
N TYR A 17 -14.62 -3.37 -17.06
CA TYR A 17 -14.04 -4.70 -17.20
C TYR A 17 -14.60 -5.67 -16.16
N TYR A 18 -14.60 -5.28 -14.88
CA TYR A 18 -15.19 -6.08 -13.81
C TYR A 18 -16.68 -5.78 -13.69
N ASP A 19 -17.45 -6.18 -14.70
CA ASP A 19 -18.91 -6.15 -14.66
C ASP A 19 -19.47 -7.25 -13.74
N LYS A 20 -20.79 -7.33 -13.62
CA LYS A 20 -21.46 -8.35 -12.79
C LYS A 20 -21.07 -9.79 -13.15
N ASN A 21 -20.84 -10.08 -14.44
CA ASN A 21 -20.49 -11.43 -14.88
C ASN A 21 -19.04 -11.77 -14.53
N GLU A 22 -18.10 -10.86 -14.75
CA GLU A 22 -16.70 -11.07 -14.41
C GLU A 22 -16.51 -11.11 -12.90
N ALA A 23 -17.19 -10.27 -12.11
CA ALA A 23 -17.18 -10.32 -10.65
C ALA A 23 -17.66 -11.68 -10.11
N GLN A 24 -18.76 -12.23 -10.63
CA GLN A 24 -19.24 -13.55 -10.23
C GLN A 24 -18.28 -14.68 -10.58
N LYS A 25 -17.66 -14.63 -11.77
CA LYS A 25 -16.60 -15.58 -12.14
C LYS A 25 -15.38 -15.42 -11.24
N TYR A 26 -15.10 -14.20 -10.81
CA TYR A 26 -13.97 -13.88 -9.96
C TYR A 26 -14.10 -14.63 -8.62
N VAL A 27 -15.22 -14.38 -7.92
CA VAL A 27 -15.52 -14.97 -6.62
C VAL A 27 -15.64 -16.50 -6.66
N ARG A 28 -16.11 -17.10 -7.76
CA ARG A 28 -16.31 -18.57 -7.84
C ARG A 28 -15.05 -19.35 -8.18
N ASN A 29 -13.94 -18.69 -8.53
CA ASN A 29 -12.73 -19.36 -8.97
C ASN A 29 -11.81 -19.68 -7.79
N SER A 30 -11.89 -20.91 -7.27
CA SER A 30 -11.09 -21.37 -6.13
C SER A 30 -9.58 -21.18 -6.30
N ARG A 31 -9.06 -21.35 -7.52
CA ARG A 31 -7.63 -21.12 -7.80
C ARG A 31 -7.26 -19.65 -7.63
N MET A 32 -8.15 -18.75 -8.02
CA MET A 32 -7.89 -17.33 -7.87
C MET A 32 -8.01 -16.90 -6.41
N ILE A 33 -9.02 -17.39 -5.68
CA ILE A 33 -9.12 -17.17 -4.24
C ILE A 33 -7.81 -17.56 -3.56
N ASP A 34 -7.31 -18.79 -3.79
CA ASP A 34 -6.04 -19.26 -3.23
C ASP A 34 -4.84 -18.36 -3.58
N VAL A 35 -4.79 -17.85 -4.81
CA VAL A 35 -3.72 -16.92 -5.23
C VAL A 35 -3.85 -15.56 -4.54
N GLN A 36 -5.05 -15.00 -4.43
CA GLN A 36 -5.29 -13.72 -3.74
C GLN A 36 -4.98 -13.84 -2.25
N THR A 37 -5.42 -14.91 -1.59
CA THR A 37 -5.12 -15.19 -0.18
C THR A 37 -3.62 -15.26 0.06
N LYS A 38 -2.87 -16.01 -0.75
CA LYS A 38 -1.40 -16.12 -0.62
C LYS A 38 -0.68 -14.78 -0.83
N MET A 39 -1.11 -14.00 -1.81
CA MET A 39 -0.51 -12.67 -2.05
C MET A 39 -0.85 -11.69 -0.91
N THR A 40 -2.05 -11.80 -0.34
CA THR A 40 -2.47 -10.96 0.79
C THR A 40 -1.69 -11.31 2.05
N GLY A 41 -1.56 -12.59 2.40
CA GLY A 41 -0.75 -13.01 3.54
C GLY A 41 0.71 -12.58 3.40
N ARG A 42 1.29 -12.69 2.20
CA ARG A 42 2.63 -12.17 1.93
C ARG A 42 2.72 -10.65 2.07
N ALA A 43 1.71 -9.91 1.61
CA ALA A 43 1.68 -8.46 1.75
C ALA A 43 1.59 -8.04 3.23
N LEU A 44 0.78 -8.75 4.02
CA LEU A 44 0.63 -8.53 5.46
C LEU A 44 1.94 -8.79 6.22
N GLU A 45 2.65 -9.88 5.89
CA GLU A 45 3.99 -10.16 6.43
C GLU A 45 4.97 -9.00 6.17
N LEU A 46 4.97 -8.47 4.94
CA LEU A 46 5.84 -7.37 4.52
C LEU A 46 5.46 -6.02 5.16
N LEU A 47 4.23 -5.84 5.63
CA LEU A 47 3.84 -4.66 6.41
C LEU A 47 4.58 -4.61 7.76
N CYS A 48 4.99 -5.77 8.29
CA CYS A 48 5.61 -5.90 9.61
C CYS A 48 4.88 -5.07 10.68
N LEU A 49 3.57 -5.32 10.80
CA LEU A 49 2.74 -4.71 11.82
C LEU A 49 3.17 -5.19 13.23
N PRO A 50 2.88 -4.42 14.29
CA PRO A 50 3.15 -4.86 15.65
C PRO A 50 2.39 -6.14 16.00
N GLU A 51 3.06 -7.09 16.63
CA GLU A 51 2.45 -8.35 17.05
C GLU A 51 1.48 -8.16 18.22
N GLY A 52 0.44 -9.00 18.28
CA GLY A 52 -0.45 -9.10 19.43
C GLY A 52 -1.46 -7.96 19.59
N GLN A 53 -1.59 -7.08 18.60
CA GLN A 53 -2.61 -6.02 18.61
C GLN A 53 -3.28 -5.82 17.25
N PRO A 54 -4.60 -5.56 17.21
CA PRO A 54 -5.28 -5.14 15.99
C PRO A 54 -4.69 -3.84 15.43
N CYS A 55 -4.71 -3.70 14.11
CA CYS A 55 -4.33 -2.51 13.37
C CYS A 55 -5.48 -2.09 12.47
N TYR A 56 -5.54 -0.81 12.11
CA TYR A 56 -6.53 -0.29 11.17
C TYR A 56 -5.91 -0.09 9.79
N LEU A 57 -6.34 -0.91 8.83
CA LEU A 57 -5.72 -1.06 7.52
C LEU A 57 -6.58 -0.50 6.40
N LEU A 58 -5.92 0.02 5.37
CA LEU A 58 -6.57 0.42 4.13
C LEU A 58 -6.30 -0.61 3.03
N ASP A 59 -7.35 -1.16 2.42
CA ASP A 59 -7.26 -2.07 1.27
C ASP A 59 -7.64 -1.34 -0.03
N ILE A 60 -6.64 -1.03 -0.85
CA ILE A 60 -6.84 -0.31 -2.11
C ILE A 60 -7.04 -1.27 -3.28
N GLY A 61 -8.15 -1.11 -3.98
CA GLY A 61 -8.62 -2.05 -5.00
C GLY A 61 -9.10 -3.34 -4.35
N CYS A 62 -9.91 -3.22 -3.29
CA CYS A 62 -10.34 -4.34 -2.46
C CYS A 62 -11.22 -5.37 -3.21
N GLY A 63 -11.76 -4.98 -4.38
CA GLY A 63 -12.55 -5.84 -5.23
C GLY A 63 -13.73 -6.46 -4.49
N SER A 64 -13.82 -7.79 -4.52
CA SER A 64 -14.86 -8.57 -3.86
C SER A 64 -14.57 -8.85 -2.38
N GLY A 65 -13.61 -8.14 -1.79
CA GLY A 65 -13.25 -8.23 -0.37
C GLY A 65 -12.36 -9.42 0.03
N LEU A 66 -11.81 -10.18 -0.93
CA LEU A 66 -10.99 -11.37 -0.61
C LEU A 66 -9.74 -11.07 0.23
N SER A 67 -9.08 -9.94 -0.06
CA SER A 67 -7.94 -9.47 0.72
C SER A 67 -8.39 -8.97 2.09
N GLY A 68 -9.49 -8.23 2.14
CA GLY A 68 -10.09 -7.77 3.39
C GLY A 68 -10.50 -8.90 4.35
N ASP A 69 -11.11 -9.97 3.86
CA ASP A 69 -11.46 -11.12 4.71
C ASP A 69 -10.21 -11.74 5.35
N TYR A 70 -9.12 -11.83 4.59
CA TYR A 70 -7.85 -12.29 5.15
C TYR A 70 -7.33 -11.35 6.26
N LEU A 71 -7.53 -10.03 6.13
CA LEU A 71 -7.18 -9.08 7.19
C LEU A 71 -8.05 -9.27 8.44
N SER A 72 -9.35 -9.52 8.27
CA SER A 72 -10.26 -9.87 9.37
C SER A 72 -9.85 -11.17 10.07
N ASP A 73 -9.52 -12.21 9.30
CA ASP A 73 -9.04 -13.51 9.83
C ASP A 73 -7.76 -13.36 10.68
N GLU A 74 -6.89 -12.41 10.33
CA GLU A 74 -5.67 -12.06 11.07
C GLU A 74 -5.92 -11.05 12.22
N GLY A 75 -7.18 -10.70 12.48
CA GLY A 75 -7.59 -9.87 13.61
C GLY A 75 -7.41 -8.36 13.41
N HIS A 76 -7.37 -7.89 12.16
CA HIS A 76 -7.26 -6.48 11.82
C HIS A 76 -8.59 -5.88 11.36
N TYR A 77 -8.76 -4.58 11.59
CA TYR A 77 -9.89 -3.81 11.06
C TYR A 77 -9.49 -3.18 9.75
N TRP A 78 -10.40 -3.06 8.79
CA TRP A 78 -10.06 -2.51 7.48
C TRP A 78 -11.18 -1.76 6.80
N VAL A 79 -10.79 -0.88 5.88
CA VAL A 79 -11.69 -0.22 4.92
C VAL A 79 -11.17 -0.47 3.52
N GLY A 80 -12.07 -0.88 2.62
CA GLY A 80 -11.76 -1.16 1.23
C GLY A 80 -12.20 -0.03 0.30
N ILE A 81 -11.38 0.32 -0.69
CA ILE A 81 -11.79 1.18 -1.81
C ILE A 81 -11.71 0.38 -3.11
N ASP A 82 -12.79 0.36 -3.89
CA ASP A 82 -12.76 -0.16 -5.27
C ASP A 82 -13.56 0.74 -6.21
N ILE A 83 -13.18 0.72 -7.49
CA ILE A 83 -13.83 1.53 -8.54
C ILE A 83 -15.00 0.79 -9.19
N SER A 84 -15.05 -0.55 -9.09
CA SER A 84 -16.12 -1.37 -9.67
C SER A 84 -17.28 -1.55 -8.68
N PRO A 85 -18.48 -1.02 -8.99
CA PRO A 85 -19.67 -1.29 -8.19
C PRO A 85 -20.01 -2.78 -8.13
N ALA A 86 -19.79 -3.52 -9.22
CA ALA A 86 -20.11 -4.95 -9.27
C ALA A 86 -19.18 -5.80 -8.38
N MET A 87 -17.93 -5.38 -8.21
CA MET A 87 -17.02 -6.04 -7.27
C MET A 87 -17.43 -5.76 -5.82
N LEU A 88 -17.82 -4.52 -5.50
CA LEU A 88 -18.32 -4.17 -4.17
C LEU A 88 -19.66 -4.84 -3.85
N ASP A 89 -20.59 -4.93 -4.82
CA ASP A 89 -21.82 -5.72 -4.68
C ASP A 89 -21.49 -7.18 -4.32
N ALA A 90 -20.49 -7.76 -4.99
CA ALA A 90 -20.05 -9.13 -4.71
C ALA A 90 -19.36 -9.27 -3.34
N ALA A 91 -18.74 -8.22 -2.80
CA ALA A 91 -18.22 -8.20 -1.44
C ALA A 91 -19.37 -8.17 -0.42
N LEU A 92 -20.39 -7.33 -0.65
CA LEU A 92 -21.59 -7.27 0.19
C LEU A 92 -22.34 -8.61 0.22
N ASP A 93 -22.50 -9.27 -0.94
CA ASP A 93 -23.12 -10.60 -1.04
C ASP A 93 -22.35 -11.68 -0.25
N ARG A 94 -21.06 -11.46 0.05
CA ARG A 94 -20.21 -12.34 0.84
C ARG A 94 -20.15 -11.96 2.32
N GLU A 95 -20.86 -10.91 2.71
CA GLU A 95 -20.93 -10.42 4.10
C GLU A 95 -19.54 -10.10 4.69
N THR A 96 -18.66 -9.48 3.90
CA THR A 96 -17.33 -9.07 4.38
C THR A 96 -17.44 -8.04 5.51
N GLU A 97 -16.57 -8.14 6.52
CA GLU A 97 -16.69 -7.33 7.75
C GLU A 97 -16.28 -5.86 7.60
N GLY A 98 -15.34 -5.56 6.69
CA GLY A 98 -14.81 -4.21 6.51
C GLY A 98 -15.77 -3.26 5.80
N ASP A 99 -15.63 -1.96 6.07
CA ASP A 99 -16.39 -0.94 5.36
C ASP A 99 -15.91 -0.85 3.91
N LEU A 100 -16.85 -0.67 2.98
CA LEU A 100 -16.60 -0.62 1.54
C LEU A 100 -16.92 0.76 0.97
N LEU A 101 -15.98 1.32 0.21
CA LEU A 101 -16.12 2.61 -0.44
C LEU A 101 -15.98 2.48 -1.96
N LEU A 102 -17.00 2.94 -2.68
CA LEU A 102 -16.90 3.14 -4.13
C LEU A 102 -16.04 4.38 -4.42
N GLY A 103 -14.87 4.18 -5.03
CA GLY A 103 -13.93 5.26 -5.29
C GLY A 103 -12.87 4.95 -6.33
N ASP A 104 -12.47 5.98 -7.08
CA ASP A 104 -11.31 5.91 -7.97
C ASP A 104 -10.05 6.33 -7.22
N MET A 105 -9.19 5.38 -6.87
CA MET A 105 -7.92 5.63 -6.16
C MET A 105 -7.02 6.65 -6.89
N GLY A 106 -7.16 6.81 -8.21
CA GLY A 106 -6.40 7.78 -9.01
C GLY A 106 -6.85 9.23 -8.82
N GLN A 107 -7.96 9.46 -8.13
CA GLN A 107 -8.49 10.78 -7.76
C GLN A 107 -8.15 11.16 -6.30
N GLY A 108 -7.46 10.27 -5.59
CA GLY A 108 -7.04 10.46 -4.22
C GLY A 108 -7.85 9.64 -3.22
N ILE A 109 -7.30 9.53 -2.02
CA ILE A 109 -7.83 8.72 -0.92
C ILE A 109 -8.56 9.63 0.09
N PRO A 110 -9.89 9.49 0.27
CA PRO A 110 -10.71 10.49 0.95
C PRO A 110 -10.80 10.28 2.47
N PHE A 111 -9.66 10.10 3.14
CA PHE A 111 -9.59 9.94 4.59
C PHE A 111 -8.78 11.05 5.25
N LYS A 112 -8.91 11.18 6.58
CA LYS A 112 -8.14 12.17 7.34
C LYS A 112 -6.66 11.78 7.38
N PRO A 113 -5.74 12.74 7.54
CA PRO A 113 -4.33 12.42 7.68
C PRO A 113 -4.05 11.54 8.91
N GLY A 114 -3.14 10.57 8.78
CA GLY A 114 -2.75 9.68 9.88
C GLY A 114 -3.89 8.78 10.41
N THR A 115 -4.76 8.30 9.52
CA THR A 115 -5.88 7.41 9.87
C THR A 115 -5.45 5.95 9.96
N PHE A 116 -4.58 5.47 9.07
CA PHE A 116 -4.30 4.05 8.90
C PHE A 116 -2.91 3.65 9.36
N ASP A 117 -2.82 2.52 10.06
CA ASP A 117 -1.57 1.90 10.56
C ASP A 117 -0.78 1.21 9.44
N GLY A 118 -1.45 0.88 8.34
CA GLY A 118 -0.85 0.29 7.16
C GLY A 118 -1.81 0.29 5.97
N CYS A 119 -1.27 -0.02 4.80
CA CYS A 119 -2.08 -0.18 3.59
C CYS A 119 -1.63 -1.37 2.78
N ILE A 120 -2.57 -2.16 2.29
CA ILE A 120 -2.33 -3.16 1.26
C ILE A 120 -3.03 -2.78 -0.05
N SER A 121 -2.52 -3.32 -1.14
CA SER A 121 -3.22 -3.31 -2.42
C SER A 121 -2.80 -4.53 -3.20
N ILE A 122 -3.76 -5.38 -3.57
CA ILE A 122 -3.46 -6.66 -4.23
C ILE A 122 -3.98 -6.62 -5.68
N SER A 123 -3.05 -6.61 -6.63
CA SER A 123 -3.35 -6.66 -8.07
C SER A 123 -4.17 -5.47 -8.61
N ALA A 124 -4.03 -4.27 -8.02
CA ALA A 124 -4.84 -3.10 -8.41
C ALA A 124 -4.05 -1.89 -8.96
N VAL A 125 -2.89 -1.54 -8.40
CA VAL A 125 -2.22 -0.26 -8.74
C VAL A 125 -1.81 -0.16 -10.21
N GLN A 126 -1.53 -1.29 -10.89
CA GLN A 126 -1.13 -1.27 -12.30
C GLN A 126 -2.20 -0.67 -13.22
N TRP A 127 -3.48 -0.65 -12.80
CA TRP A 127 -4.56 -0.02 -13.55
C TRP A 127 -4.39 1.50 -13.70
N LEU A 128 -3.67 2.17 -12.79
CA LEU A 128 -3.38 3.61 -12.88
C LEU A 128 -2.37 3.96 -13.99
N CYS A 129 -1.71 2.97 -14.57
CA CYS A 129 -0.78 3.17 -15.67
C CYS A 129 -1.49 3.26 -17.04
N ASN A 130 -2.77 2.89 -17.09
CA ASN A 130 -3.54 2.87 -18.31
C ASN A 130 -4.37 4.15 -18.45
N ALA A 131 -4.33 4.76 -19.63
CA ALA A 131 -5.11 5.93 -19.96
C ALA A 131 -6.37 5.52 -20.74
N ASN A 132 -7.49 5.37 -20.04
CA ASN A 132 -8.77 4.98 -20.65
C ASN A 132 -9.57 6.19 -21.17
N LYS A 133 -9.29 7.38 -20.63
CA LYS A 133 -9.87 8.68 -21.04
C LYS A 133 -8.75 9.63 -21.46
N LYS A 134 -9.03 10.62 -22.32
CA LYS A 134 -8.03 11.63 -22.74
C LYS A 134 -7.46 12.44 -21.57
N SER A 135 -8.23 12.58 -20.49
CA SER A 135 -7.84 13.26 -19.26
C SER A 135 -6.97 12.38 -18.34
N ASP A 136 -6.89 11.07 -18.59
CA ASP A 136 -6.09 10.16 -17.79
C ASP A 136 -4.62 10.35 -18.15
N ILE A 137 -3.91 11.08 -17.30
CA ILE A 137 -2.46 11.21 -17.37
C ILE A 137 -1.88 10.30 -16.27
N PRO A 138 -1.37 9.10 -16.61
CA PRO A 138 -0.93 8.11 -15.62
C PRO A 138 -0.01 8.67 -14.54
N ALA A 139 0.99 9.47 -14.91
CA ALA A 139 1.90 10.10 -13.97
C ALA A 139 1.18 11.00 -12.94
N LYS A 140 0.15 11.76 -13.37
CA LYS A 140 -0.62 12.62 -12.46
C LYS A 140 -1.53 11.82 -11.54
N ARG A 141 -2.20 10.78 -12.08
CA ARG A 141 -3.06 9.89 -11.31
C ARG A 141 -2.28 9.12 -10.24
N LEU A 142 -1.13 8.55 -10.62
CA LEU A 142 -0.21 7.90 -9.68
C LEU A 142 0.31 8.87 -8.62
N TYR A 143 0.69 10.10 -9.00
CA TYR A 143 1.12 11.10 -8.02
C TYR A 143 0.00 11.49 -7.05
N CYS A 144 -1.23 11.67 -7.55
CA CYS A 144 -2.39 11.97 -6.71
C CYS A 144 -2.69 10.82 -5.73
N PHE A 145 -2.68 9.59 -6.23
CA PHE A 145 -2.81 8.37 -5.42
C PHE A 145 -1.75 8.32 -4.32
N PHE A 146 -0.45 8.36 -4.66
CA PHE A 146 0.61 8.25 -3.66
C PHE A 146 0.65 9.44 -2.70
N SER A 147 0.40 10.66 -3.16
CA SER A 147 0.39 11.85 -2.29
C SER A 147 -0.72 11.77 -1.25
N SER A 148 -1.91 11.30 -1.64
CA SER A 148 -3.02 11.13 -0.69
C SER A 148 -2.81 9.90 0.20
N LEU A 149 -2.28 8.80 -0.32
CA LEU A 149 -1.90 7.62 0.47
C LEU A 149 -0.88 7.97 1.55
N TYR A 150 0.17 8.71 1.19
CA TYR A 150 1.18 9.17 2.15
C TYR A 150 0.55 9.99 3.27
N SER A 151 -0.44 10.83 2.94
CA SER A 151 -1.12 11.67 3.93
C SER A 151 -1.94 10.86 4.92
N VAL A 152 -2.66 9.83 4.47
CA VAL A 152 -3.61 9.08 5.32
C VAL A 152 -2.95 8.02 6.20
N LEU A 153 -1.69 7.67 5.91
CA LEU A 153 -0.91 6.76 6.74
C LEU A 153 -0.35 7.47 7.98
N VAL A 154 -0.32 6.77 9.12
CA VAL A 154 0.41 7.23 10.30
C VAL A 154 1.91 7.28 10.00
N ARG A 155 2.63 8.18 10.65
CA ARG A 155 4.08 8.33 10.40
C ARG A 155 4.83 7.03 10.72
N GLY A 156 5.63 6.56 9.79
CA GLY A 156 6.39 5.31 9.90
C GLY A 156 5.60 4.06 9.50
N ALA A 157 4.31 4.19 9.16
CA ALA A 157 3.53 3.08 8.61
C ALA A 157 4.06 2.64 7.25
N ARG A 158 3.69 1.42 6.87
CA ARG A 158 4.06 0.81 5.60
C ARG A 158 2.86 0.70 4.67
N ALA A 159 3.13 0.78 3.38
CA ALA A 159 2.20 0.36 2.35
C ALA A 159 2.84 -0.74 1.50
N VAL A 160 2.14 -1.86 1.32
CA VAL A 160 2.62 -2.98 0.51
C VAL A 160 1.65 -3.21 -0.63
N LEU A 161 2.12 -2.93 -1.86
CA LEU A 161 1.28 -2.97 -3.05
C LEU A 161 1.78 -4.08 -3.98
N GLN A 162 1.04 -5.18 -4.06
CA GLN A 162 1.28 -6.25 -5.01
C GLN A 162 0.74 -5.80 -6.38
N LEU A 163 1.58 -5.84 -7.42
CA LEU A 163 1.22 -5.38 -8.76
C LEU A 163 1.84 -6.21 -9.88
N TYR A 164 1.30 -6.05 -11.09
CA TYR A 164 1.78 -6.70 -12.31
C TYR A 164 2.24 -5.66 -13.33
N PRO A 165 3.49 -5.19 -13.27
CA PRO A 165 3.98 -4.27 -14.29
C PRO A 165 4.06 -4.98 -15.66
N GLU A 166 3.79 -4.26 -16.73
CA GLU A 166 3.94 -4.73 -18.11
C GLU A 166 5.39 -4.75 -18.55
N ASN A 167 6.14 -3.74 -18.13
CA ASN A 167 7.56 -3.57 -18.44
C ASN A 167 8.27 -2.82 -17.31
N SER A 168 9.59 -2.68 -17.44
CA SER A 168 10.42 -1.96 -16.46
C SER A 168 10.05 -0.48 -16.37
N GLU A 169 9.65 0.16 -17.46
CA GLU A 169 9.28 1.57 -17.50
C GLU A 169 8.03 1.85 -16.66
N GLN A 170 7.03 0.95 -16.69
CA GLN A 170 5.84 1.06 -15.85
C GLN A 170 6.19 0.92 -14.37
N LEU A 171 7.04 -0.05 -14.02
CA LEU A 171 7.49 -0.23 -12.63
C LEU A 171 8.28 0.98 -12.14
N GLU A 172 9.16 1.52 -13.00
CA GLU A 172 9.92 2.74 -12.73
C GLU A 172 8.98 3.93 -12.53
N LEU A 173 8.00 4.13 -13.42
CA LEU A 173 7.01 5.21 -13.29
C LEU A 173 6.28 5.17 -11.94
N ILE A 174 5.78 3.98 -11.54
CA ILE A 174 5.10 3.80 -10.25
C ILE A 174 6.04 4.18 -9.11
N THR A 175 7.27 3.66 -9.12
CA THR A 175 8.27 3.90 -8.08
C THR A 175 8.65 5.37 -7.98
N VAL A 176 8.88 6.03 -9.12
CA VAL A 176 9.20 7.47 -9.19
C VAL A 176 8.07 8.32 -8.62
N GLN A 177 6.80 8.03 -8.92
CA GLN A 177 5.69 8.78 -8.34
C GLN A 177 5.54 8.54 -6.83
N ALA A 178 5.77 7.32 -6.35
CA ALA A 178 5.78 7.01 -4.92
C ALA A 178 6.88 7.79 -4.19
N THR A 179 8.11 7.77 -4.71
CA THR A 179 9.23 8.54 -4.15
C THR A 179 8.96 10.04 -4.18
N LYS A 180 8.40 10.56 -5.28
CA LYS A 180 8.03 11.97 -5.41
C LYS A 180 6.96 12.40 -4.39
N ALA A 181 6.07 11.49 -4.00
CA ALA A 181 5.08 11.73 -2.95
C ALA A 181 5.67 11.72 -1.53
N GLY A 182 6.92 11.27 -1.35
CA GLY A 182 7.62 11.25 -0.07
C GLY A 182 7.87 9.86 0.51
N PHE A 183 7.41 8.80 -0.16
CA PHE A 183 7.71 7.44 0.28
C PHE A 183 9.19 7.10 0.07
N THR A 184 9.75 6.37 1.02
CA THR A 184 10.98 5.61 0.80
C THR A 184 10.63 4.13 0.66
N GLY A 185 11.60 3.29 0.29
CA GLY A 185 11.42 1.84 0.23
C GLY A 185 11.92 1.24 -1.06
N GLY A 186 11.30 0.15 -1.50
CA GLY A 186 11.78 -0.62 -2.65
C GLY A 186 10.82 -1.71 -3.12
N VAL A 187 11.26 -2.46 -4.11
CA VAL A 187 10.48 -3.54 -4.72
C VAL A 187 11.03 -4.89 -4.28
N VAL A 188 10.17 -5.72 -3.69
CA VAL A 188 10.43 -7.12 -3.39
C VAL A 188 9.89 -7.96 -4.55
N VAL A 189 10.71 -8.88 -5.06
CA VAL A 189 10.32 -9.76 -6.16
C VAL A 189 10.43 -11.20 -5.68
N ASP A 190 9.28 -11.81 -5.40
CA ASP A 190 9.22 -13.23 -5.07
C ASP A 190 9.30 -14.06 -6.37
N PHE A 191 10.02 -15.18 -6.31
CA PHE A 191 10.26 -16.09 -7.44
C PHE A 191 10.80 -15.39 -8.72
N PRO A 192 11.90 -14.62 -8.64
CA PRO A 192 12.37 -13.76 -9.74
C PRO A 192 12.76 -14.51 -11.01
N ASN A 193 13.11 -15.80 -10.88
CA ASN A 193 13.51 -16.66 -12.00
C ASN A 193 12.33 -17.35 -12.68
N SER A 194 11.10 -17.25 -12.14
CA SER A 194 9.92 -17.91 -12.68
C SER A 194 9.03 -16.92 -13.43
N ALA A 195 8.87 -17.09 -14.75
CA ALA A 195 7.95 -16.25 -15.52
C ALA A 195 6.47 -16.42 -15.09
N LYS A 196 6.11 -17.54 -14.44
CA LYS A 196 4.72 -17.85 -14.04
C LYS A 196 4.44 -17.51 -12.58
N ALA A 197 5.41 -17.73 -11.69
CA ALA A 197 5.22 -17.54 -10.25
C ALA A 197 5.71 -16.18 -9.74
N LYS A 198 6.46 -15.42 -10.55
CA LYS A 198 6.99 -14.11 -10.18
C LYS A 198 5.89 -13.16 -9.68
N LYS A 199 6.12 -12.57 -8.51
CA LYS A 199 5.26 -11.54 -7.91
C LYS A 199 6.09 -10.32 -7.52
N PHE A 200 5.59 -9.14 -7.84
CA PHE A 200 6.19 -7.88 -7.44
C PHE A 200 5.38 -7.28 -6.31
N TYR A 201 6.06 -6.88 -5.23
CA TYR A 201 5.51 -6.14 -4.11
C TYR A 201 6.29 -4.84 -3.96
N LEU A 202 5.61 -3.71 -4.10
CA LEU A 202 6.17 -2.41 -3.78
C LEU A 202 6.00 -2.17 -2.29
N CYS A 203 7.09 -2.15 -1.55
CA CYS A 203 7.12 -1.95 -0.10
C CYS A 203 7.57 -0.52 0.19
N LEU A 204 6.64 0.30 0.69
CA LEU A 204 6.83 1.73 0.91
C LEU A 204 6.78 2.08 2.40
N PHE A 205 7.53 3.09 2.80
CA PHE A 205 7.57 3.62 4.17
C PHE A 205 7.16 5.10 4.20
N SER A 206 6.18 5.43 5.05
CA SER A 206 5.63 6.79 5.20
C SER A 206 6.44 7.64 6.19
N GLY A 207 7.64 8.03 5.77
CA GLY A 207 8.54 8.84 6.61
C GLY A 207 9.20 8.05 7.76
N PRO A 208 9.97 8.73 8.62
CA PRO A 208 10.68 8.08 9.72
C PRO A 208 9.71 7.56 10.78
N ALA A 209 10.05 6.43 11.40
CA ALA A 209 9.33 5.91 12.55
C ALA A 209 9.33 6.94 13.69
N THR A 210 8.19 7.11 14.35
CA THR A 210 8.00 8.08 15.44
C THR A 210 8.53 7.60 16.79
N PHE A 211 9.18 6.42 16.85
CA PHE A 211 9.79 5.94 18.09
C PHE A 211 10.96 6.84 18.47
N LEU A 212 10.69 7.78 19.36
CA LEU A 212 11.72 8.49 20.08
C LEU A 212 12.29 7.52 21.12
N PRO A 213 13.62 7.33 21.18
CA PRO A 213 14.23 6.56 22.25
C PRO A 213 13.77 7.10 23.60
N LYS A 214 13.44 6.21 24.54
CA LYS A 214 13.21 6.62 25.92
C LYS A 214 14.48 7.32 26.42
N ALA A 215 14.32 8.51 27.00
CA ALA A 215 15.43 9.19 27.66
C ALA A 215 16.02 8.27 28.74
N LEU A 216 17.35 8.17 28.79
CA LEU A 216 18.03 7.48 29.88
C LEU A 216 17.81 8.32 31.15
N THR A 217 16.96 7.85 32.05
CA THR A 217 16.85 8.40 33.40
C THR A 217 17.68 7.55 34.34
N GLU A 218 18.66 8.15 35.03
CA GLU A 218 19.18 7.54 36.25
C GLU A 218 18.03 7.55 37.26
N ALA A 219 17.59 6.37 37.71
CA ALA A 219 16.59 6.26 38.76
C ALA A 219 17.17 6.84 40.05
N THR A 220 16.88 8.12 40.29
CA THR A 220 16.97 8.75 41.60
C THR A 220 15.54 9.12 41.97
N ASP A 221 15.03 8.49 43.02
CA ASP A 221 13.75 8.81 43.65
C ASP A 221 13.84 10.20 44.30
N GLU A 222 13.86 11.26 43.50
CA GLU A 222 13.63 12.61 43.98
C GLU A 222 12.44 13.23 43.23
N GLU A 223 11.43 13.60 44.02
CA GLU A 223 10.20 14.26 43.58
C GLU A 223 10.52 15.44 42.65
N ALA A 224 10.24 15.26 41.35
CA ALA A 224 10.40 16.31 40.37
C ALA A 224 9.36 17.40 40.62
N THR A 225 9.80 18.52 41.20
CA THR A 225 9.05 19.78 41.20
C THR A 225 9.02 20.31 39.76
N GLU A 226 7.82 20.35 39.18
CA GLU A 226 7.59 20.91 37.84
C GLU A 226 8.08 22.37 37.79
N SER A 227 9.04 22.66 36.91
CA SER A 227 9.36 24.05 36.53
C SER A 227 8.56 24.44 35.29
N ALA A 228 7.63 25.37 35.48
CA ALA A 228 6.81 25.92 34.41
C ALA A 228 7.69 26.73 33.43
N PHE A 229 7.71 26.33 32.16
CA PHE A 229 8.43 27.04 31.11
C PHE A 229 7.66 28.31 30.71
N THR A 230 8.12 29.48 31.16
CA THR A 230 7.58 30.77 30.72
C THR A 230 7.95 31.04 29.27
N ARG A 231 6.93 31.34 28.47
CA ARG A 231 6.98 31.51 27.02
C ARG A 231 7.31 32.97 26.67
N GLU A 232 8.58 33.31 26.45
CA GLU A 232 8.95 34.57 25.81
C GLU A 232 9.35 34.35 24.34
N ARG A 233 8.69 35.13 23.47
CA ARG A 233 8.84 35.11 22.01
C ARG A 233 10.08 35.90 21.61
N GLY A 234 10.95 35.29 20.79
CA GLY A 234 12.02 35.98 20.07
C GLY A 234 12.16 35.42 18.66
N CYS A 235 11.75 36.21 17.66
CA CYS A 235 11.94 35.97 16.24
C CYS A 235 13.41 36.21 15.85
N ALA A 236 14.04 35.31 15.09
CA ALA A 236 15.13 35.66 14.17
C ALA A 236 15.36 34.56 13.11
N CYS A 237 15.44 35.00 11.87
CA CYS A 237 15.77 34.28 10.65
C CYS A 237 17.22 33.76 10.60
N GLY A 238 17.46 32.66 9.88
CA GLY A 238 18.80 32.18 9.52
C GLY A 238 18.75 31.10 8.42
N SER A 239 19.65 31.19 7.45
CA SER A 239 19.63 30.51 6.14
C SER A 239 20.63 29.35 5.97
N ALA A 240 20.29 28.41 5.05
CA ALA A 240 21.12 27.47 4.25
C ALA A 240 21.70 26.20 4.97
N PRO A 241 22.11 25.09 4.28
CA PRO A 241 22.34 24.89 2.84
C PRO A 241 21.81 23.56 2.20
N SER A 242 22.17 23.37 0.92
CA SER A 242 21.89 22.31 -0.06
C SER A 242 22.22 20.86 0.33
N ILE A 243 21.38 19.90 -0.09
CA ILE A 243 21.60 18.44 0.03
C ILE A 243 21.90 17.83 -1.33
N GLN A 244 23.04 17.11 -1.41
CA GLN A 244 23.48 16.34 -2.58
C GLN A 244 22.65 15.07 -2.78
N HIS A 245 22.42 14.74 -4.05
CA HIS A 245 21.78 13.51 -4.52
C HIS A 245 22.51 12.24 -4.06
N ARG A 246 21.76 11.25 -3.55
CA ARG A 246 22.17 9.84 -3.53
C ARG A 246 21.10 8.99 -4.22
N LEU A 247 21.57 8.10 -5.10
CA LEU A 247 20.80 7.12 -5.85
C LEU A 247 20.20 6.04 -4.91
N PRO A 248 19.03 5.45 -5.25
CA PRO A 248 18.43 4.38 -4.46
C PRO A 248 19.18 3.05 -4.61
N LEU A 249 19.30 2.33 -3.49
CA LEU A 249 19.93 1.03 -3.37
C LEU A 249 18.90 -0.08 -3.66
N VAL A 250 19.20 -0.98 -4.59
CA VAL A 250 18.42 -2.21 -4.81
C VAL A 250 18.86 -3.24 -3.76
N LEU A 251 17.96 -3.63 -2.85
CA LEU A 251 18.22 -4.68 -1.86
C LEU A 251 17.75 -6.02 -2.41
N THR A 252 18.69 -6.90 -2.74
CA THR A 252 18.43 -8.34 -2.89
C THR A 252 18.62 -9.00 -1.54
N LEU A 253 17.56 -9.59 -0.98
CA LEU A 253 17.69 -10.45 0.20
C LEU A 253 18.42 -11.74 -0.20
N GLY A 254 19.65 -11.90 0.29
CA GLY A 254 20.38 -13.17 0.22
C GLY A 254 19.81 -14.13 1.26
N SER A 255 19.58 -15.37 0.85
CA SER A 255 19.22 -16.47 1.74
C SER A 255 20.34 -16.71 2.74
N THR A 256 20.02 -16.68 4.03
CA THR A 256 20.88 -17.24 5.08
C THR A 256 20.66 -18.75 5.11
N ASP A 257 21.45 -19.49 4.34
CA ASP A 257 21.76 -20.88 4.64
C ASP A 257 23.06 -20.88 5.45
N ASP A 258 22.95 -21.21 6.74
CA ASP A 258 23.85 -22.09 7.47
C ASP A 258 23.54 -22.02 8.97
N MET A 259 23.12 -23.16 9.53
CA MET A 259 23.40 -23.64 10.90
C MET A 259 22.62 -24.95 11.16
N CYS A 260 23.11 -26.05 10.59
CA CYS A 260 23.32 -27.30 11.33
C CYS A 260 24.33 -28.21 10.60
#